data_AF-A0A960TIR8-F1
#
_entry.id   AF-A0A960TIR8-F1
#
_cell.length_a   1.000
_cell.length_b   1.000
_cell.length_c   1.000
_cell.angle_alpha   90.00
_cell.angle_beta   90.00
_cell.angle_gamma   90.00
#
_symmetry.space_group_name_H-M   'P 1'
#
loop_
_entity.id
_entity.type
_entity.pdbx_description
1 polymer ?
#
loop_
_entity_poly.entity_id
_entity_poly.type
_entity_poly.pdbx_seq_one_letter_code
_entity_poly.pdbx_strand_id
1 'polypeptide(L)'
;MDSKKRAELIREGNAAFNEGDYPKARKIFLQTDYKDGLIRLGDYFMYERKLPLLAFGYYKKAGYTQKIDEIYQRMLMALSDWLGKDKFKISSSFQPPEGDLNPDDFRVHPILKAKALEILKNSENKG
;
A
#
# COMPACT_ATOMS: atom_id res chain seq x y z
N MET A 1 -14.53 -24.17 0.75
CA MET A 1 -13.58 -24.73 -0.24
C MET A 1 -12.53 -25.52 0.53
N ASP A 2 -12.15 -26.70 0.05
CA ASP A 2 -11.08 -27.50 0.65
C ASP A 2 -9.73 -26.76 0.63
N SER A 3 -8.90 -26.95 1.67
CA SER A 3 -7.64 -26.22 1.85
C SER A 3 -6.63 -26.50 0.73
N LYS A 4 -6.52 -27.76 0.30
CA LYS A 4 -5.63 -28.15 -0.79
C LYS A 4 -6.09 -27.55 -2.11
N LYS A 5 -7.40 -27.61 -2.38
CA LYS A 5 -7.97 -26.99 -3.59
C LYS A 5 -7.80 -25.47 -3.60
N ARG A 6 -7.95 -24.81 -2.45
CA ARG A 6 -7.70 -23.38 -2.29
C ARG A 6 -6.25 -23.03 -2.60
N ALA A 7 -5.30 -23.82 -2.08
CA ALA A 7 -3.88 -23.59 -2.31
C ALA A 7 -3.47 -23.78 -3.78
N GLU A 8 -4.04 -24.76 -4.48
CA GLU A 8 -3.81 -24.96 -5.92
C GLU A 8 -4.32 -23.75 -6.73
N LEU A 9 -5.52 -23.28 -6.44
CA LEU A 9 -6.08 -22.09 -7.08
C LEU A 9 -5.22 -20.86 -6.82
N ILE A 10 -4.76 -20.64 -5.58
CA ILE A 10 -3.87 -19.51 -5.27
C ILE A 10 -2.58 -19.56 -6.10
N ARG A 11 -1.98 -20.75 -6.30
CA ARG A 11 -0.80 -20.89 -7.17
C ARG A 11 -1.11 -20.52 -8.62
N GLU A 12 -2.24 -20.98 -9.15
CA GLU A 12 -2.70 -20.61 -10.49
C GLU A 12 -2.94 -19.09 -10.62
N GLY A 13 -3.58 -18.48 -9.62
CA GLY A 13 -3.82 -17.03 -9.60
C GLY A 13 -2.52 -16.22 -9.54
N ASN A 14 -1.53 -16.69 -8.78
CA ASN A 14 -0.21 -16.08 -8.72
C ASN A 14 0.53 -16.19 -10.06
N ALA A 15 0.46 -17.35 -10.73
CA ALA A 15 1.03 -17.53 -12.07
C ALA A 15 0.38 -16.58 -13.09
N ALA A 16 -0.96 -16.56 -13.14
CA ALA A 16 -1.70 -15.65 -14.02
C ALA A 16 -1.35 -14.18 -13.77
N PHE A 17 -1.20 -13.76 -12.51
CA PHE A 17 -0.80 -12.39 -12.20
C PHE A 17 0.61 -12.07 -12.72
N ASN A 18 1.56 -13.00 -12.53
CA ASN A 18 2.94 -12.81 -12.98
C ASN A 18 3.04 -12.75 -14.51
N GLU A 19 2.15 -13.43 -15.22
CA GLU A 19 2.01 -13.41 -16.68
C GLU A 19 1.26 -12.17 -17.19
N GLY A 20 0.70 -11.34 -16.30
CA GLY A 20 -0.10 -10.17 -16.67
C GLY A 20 -1.57 -10.47 -17.02
N ASP A 21 -2.03 -11.72 -16.85
CA ASP A 21 -3.45 -12.08 -16.94
C ASP A 21 -4.20 -11.69 -15.65
N TYR A 22 -4.32 -10.38 -15.46
CA TYR A 22 -5.03 -9.79 -14.32
C TYR A 22 -6.50 -10.18 -14.24
N PRO A 23 -7.27 -10.33 -15.35
CA PRO A 23 -8.64 -10.83 -15.28
C PRO A 23 -8.73 -12.22 -14.64
N LYS A 24 -7.87 -13.16 -15.05
CA LYS A 24 -7.83 -14.51 -14.46
C LYS A 24 -7.38 -14.48 -13.01
N ALA A 25 -6.29 -13.77 -12.71
CA ALA A 25 -5.80 -13.60 -11.33
C ALA A 25 -6.88 -13.02 -10.41
N ARG A 26 -7.59 -11.99 -10.86
CA ARG A 26 -8.72 -11.37 -10.15
C ARG A 26 -9.81 -12.36 -9.82
N LYS A 27 -10.27 -13.14 -10.80
CA LYS A 27 -11.32 -14.14 -10.58
C LYS A 27 -10.91 -15.11 -9.46
N ILE A 28 -9.67 -15.59 -9.53
CA ILE A 28 -9.13 -16.54 -8.56
C ILE A 28 -8.98 -15.91 -7.17
N PHE A 29 -8.31 -14.76 -7.04
CA PHE A 29 -8.08 -14.12 -5.75
C PHE A 29 -9.39 -13.71 -5.04
N LEU A 30 -10.40 -13.29 -5.80
CA LEU A 30 -11.72 -13.02 -5.27
C LEU A 30 -12.40 -14.29 -4.76
N GLN A 31 -12.34 -15.38 -5.53
CA GLN A 31 -12.93 -16.68 -5.20
C GLN A 31 -12.28 -17.32 -3.96
N THR A 32 -10.97 -17.19 -3.80
CA THR A 32 -10.23 -17.80 -2.69
C THR A 32 -10.11 -16.89 -1.46
N ASP A 33 -10.57 -15.64 -1.56
CA ASP A 33 -10.34 -14.58 -0.58
C ASP A 33 -8.86 -14.48 -0.17
N TYR A 34 -7.97 -14.48 -1.18
CA TYR A 34 -6.54 -14.47 -0.95
C TYR A 34 -6.04 -13.03 -0.77
N LYS A 35 -5.83 -12.64 0.50
CA LYS A 35 -5.52 -11.27 0.90
C LYS A 35 -4.32 -10.68 0.14
N ASP A 36 -3.19 -11.36 0.08
CA ASP A 36 -1.99 -10.84 -0.60
C ASP A 36 -2.26 -10.61 -2.10
N GLY A 37 -2.97 -11.54 -2.76
CA GLY A 37 -3.37 -11.39 -4.16
C GLY A 37 -4.30 -10.20 -4.38
N LEU A 38 -5.23 -9.94 -3.46
CA LEU A 38 -6.09 -8.77 -3.50
C LEU A 38 -5.30 -7.47 -3.28
N ILE A 39 -4.32 -7.46 -2.37
CA ILE A 39 -3.43 -6.30 -2.17
C ILE A 39 -2.63 -6.03 -3.45
N ARG A 40 -2.04 -7.06 -4.08
CA ARG A 40 -1.29 -6.93 -5.35
C ARG A 40 -2.16 -6.38 -6.48
N LEU A 41 -3.42 -6.81 -6.59
CA LEU A 41 -4.36 -6.21 -7.54
C LEU A 41 -4.67 -4.76 -7.18
N GLY A 42 -4.86 -4.47 -5.89
CA GLY A 42 -4.99 -3.09 -5.40
C GLY A 42 -3.83 -2.22 -5.86
N ASP A 43 -2.59 -2.67 -5.66
CA ASP A 43 -1.38 -1.95 -6.05
C ASP A 43 -1.30 -1.75 -7.56
N TYR A 44 -1.58 -2.80 -8.34
CA TYR A 44 -1.64 -2.69 -9.80
C TYR A 44 -2.66 -1.62 -10.24
N PHE A 45 -3.87 -1.61 -9.67
CA PHE A 45 -4.86 -0.60 -10.00
C PHE A 45 -4.49 0.80 -9.49
N MET A 46 -3.85 0.89 -8.33
CA MET A 46 -3.46 2.16 -7.71
C MET A 46 -2.34 2.84 -8.50
N TYR A 47 -1.28 2.11 -8.81
CA TYR A 47 -0.04 2.69 -9.29
C TYR A 47 0.11 2.57 -10.81
N GLU A 48 -0.14 1.40 -11.37
CA GLU A 48 0.04 1.18 -12.82
C GLU A 48 -1.15 1.73 -13.61
N ARG A 49 -2.38 1.46 -13.13
CA ARG A 49 -3.58 1.94 -13.81
C ARG A 49 -4.02 3.33 -13.41
N LYS A 50 -3.52 3.86 -12.28
CA LYS A 50 -3.93 5.16 -11.71
C LYS A 50 -5.44 5.24 -11.45
N LEU A 51 -6.04 4.14 -10.98
CA LEU A 51 -7.47 3.98 -10.67
C LEU A 51 -7.66 3.76 -9.15
N PRO A 52 -7.49 4.79 -8.31
CA PRO A 52 -7.49 4.65 -6.85
C PRO A 52 -8.83 4.17 -6.27
N LEU A 53 -9.96 4.52 -6.87
CA LEU A 53 -11.29 4.05 -6.44
C LEU A 53 -11.47 2.54 -6.67
N LEU A 54 -10.90 2.03 -7.77
CA LEU A 54 -10.93 0.59 -8.05
C LEU A 54 -9.98 -0.16 -7.11
N ALA A 55 -8.78 0.40 -6.88
CA ALA A 55 -7.81 -0.13 -5.92
C ALA A 55 -8.39 -0.23 -4.50
N PHE A 56 -9.11 0.81 -4.05
CA PHE A 56 -9.81 0.84 -2.76
C PHE A 56 -10.69 -0.39 -2.54
N GLY A 57 -11.44 -0.83 -3.57
CA GLY A 57 -12.29 -2.01 -3.47
C GLY A 57 -11.51 -3.28 -3.12
N TYR A 58 -10.32 -3.46 -3.68
CA TYR A 58 -9.46 -4.60 -3.37
C TYR A 58 -8.82 -4.50 -1.99
N TYR A 59 -8.30 -3.32 -1.62
CA TYR A 59 -7.75 -3.10 -0.28
C TYR A 59 -8.79 -3.31 0.81
N LYS A 60 -10.02 -2.84 0.60
CA LYS A 60 -11.16 -3.07 1.50
C LYS A 60 -11.44 -4.56 1.66
N LYS A 61 -11.49 -5.33 0.57
CA LYS A 61 -11.72 -6.78 0.63
C LYS A 61 -10.57 -7.52 1.32
N ALA A 62 -9.33 -7.07 1.15
CA ALA A 62 -8.17 -7.64 1.83
C ALA A 62 -8.08 -7.26 3.33
N GLY A 63 -8.81 -6.22 3.76
CA GLY A 63 -8.68 -5.63 5.09
C GLY A 63 -7.40 -4.80 5.27
N TYR A 64 -6.87 -4.21 4.19
CA TYR A 64 -5.62 -3.44 4.23
C TYR A 64 -5.86 -1.98 4.67
N THR A 65 -6.11 -1.80 5.97
CA THR A 65 -6.53 -0.53 6.59
C THR A 65 -5.58 0.63 6.30
N GLN A 66 -4.27 0.41 6.40
CA GLN A 66 -3.26 1.44 6.12
C GLN A 66 -3.49 2.12 4.76
N LYS A 67 -3.79 1.33 3.73
CA LYS A 67 -3.97 1.84 2.37
C LYS A 67 -5.34 2.45 2.14
N ILE A 68 -6.36 1.92 2.82
CA ILE A 68 -7.70 2.49 2.87
C ILE A 68 -7.65 3.90 3.48
N ASP A 69 -6.97 4.06 4.61
CA ASP A 69 -6.83 5.33 5.30
C ASP A 69 -6.05 6.33 4.47
N GLU A 70 -4.97 5.91 3.79
CA GLU A 70 -4.22 6.77 2.87
C GLU A 70 -5.12 7.32 1.74
N ILE A 71 -5.92 6.47 1.11
CA ILE A 71 -6.85 6.88 0.05
C ILE A 71 -7.89 7.86 0.60
N TYR A 72 -8.42 7.59 1.80
CA TYR A 72 -9.39 8.45 2.48
C TYR A 72 -8.81 9.84 2.78
N GLN A 73 -7.60 9.91 3.35
CA GLN A 73 -6.94 11.17 3.66
C GLN A 73 -6.65 12.00 2.40
N ARG A 74 -6.23 11.36 1.30
CA ARG A 74 -6.02 12.05 0.02
C ARG A 74 -7.34 12.63 -0.54
N MET A 75 -8.46 11.90 -0.41
CA MET A 75 -9.77 12.40 -0.83
C MET A 75 -10.23 13.58 0.03
N LEU A 76 -10.07 13.51 1.37
CA LEU A 76 -10.40 14.61 2.27
C LEU A 76 -9.56 15.86 2.01
N MET A 77 -8.28 15.68 1.71
CA MET A 77 -7.36 16.77 1.37
C MET A 77 -7.79 17.46 0.08
N ALA A 78 -8.02 16.70 -0.99
CA ALA A 78 -8.48 17.25 -2.27
C ALA A 78 -9.84 17.97 -2.13
N LEU A 79 -10.75 17.42 -1.31
CA LEU A 79 -12.03 18.04 -1.01
C LEU A 79 -11.87 19.35 -0.23
N SER A 80 -10.99 19.37 0.77
CA SER A 80 -10.69 20.58 1.56
C SER A 80 -10.09 21.68 0.70
N ASP A 81 -9.17 21.32 -0.21
CA ASP A 81 -8.59 22.28 -1.15
C ASP A 81 -9.66 22.85 -2.09
N TRP A 82 -10.60 22.01 -2.56
CA TRP A 82 -11.69 22.46 -3.44
C TRP A 82 -12.71 23.37 -2.72
N LEU A 83 -13.02 23.10 -1.44
CA LEU A 83 -13.99 23.87 -0.66
C LEU A 83 -13.42 25.15 -0.02
N GLY A 84 -12.10 25.33 -0.08
CA GLY A 84 -11.38 26.39 0.61
C GLY A 84 -10.95 25.97 2.01
N LYS A 85 -9.65 26.12 2.30
CA LYS A 85 -8.96 25.64 3.51
C LYS A 85 -9.56 26.14 4.83
N ASP A 86 -10.33 27.23 4.79
CA ASP A 86 -10.90 27.87 5.98
C ASP A 86 -12.14 27.16 6.54
N LYS A 87 -12.74 26.22 5.79
CA LYS A 87 -14.01 25.56 6.20
C LYS A 87 -13.83 24.21 6.89
N PHE A 88 -12.63 23.63 6.85
CA PHE A 88 -12.35 22.34 7.50
C PHE A 88 -11.11 22.45 8.38
N LYS A 89 -11.32 22.63 9.69
CA LYS A 89 -10.33 22.25 10.69
C LYS A 89 -10.31 20.73 10.76
N ILE A 90 -9.57 20.09 9.85
CA ILE A 90 -9.14 18.71 10.06
C ILE A 90 -8.38 18.75 11.39
N SER A 91 -8.89 18.08 12.41
CA SER A 91 -8.17 17.92 13.67
C SER A 91 -6.90 17.14 13.37
N SER A 92 -5.82 17.85 13.06
CA SER A 92 -4.51 17.31 12.75
C SER A 92 -3.89 16.74 14.02
N SER A 93 -4.29 15.51 14.39
CA SER A 93 -3.49 14.68 15.28
C SER A 93 -2.28 14.06 14.55
N PHE A 94 -2.15 14.31 13.24
CA PHE A 94 -0.92 14.09 12.50
C PHE A 94 -0.28 15.44 12.20
N GLN A 95 0.62 15.87 13.09
CA GLN A 95 1.67 16.79 12.69
C GLN A 95 2.77 15.95 12.03
N PRO A 96 3.15 16.21 10.78
CA PRO A 96 4.45 15.70 10.32
C PRO A 96 5.50 16.18 11.33
N PRO A 97 6.45 15.34 11.76
CA PRO A 97 7.45 15.74 12.73
C PRO A 97 8.12 17.03 12.25
N GLU A 98 7.99 18.11 13.02
CA GLU A 98 8.73 19.34 12.78
C GLU A 98 10.19 19.08 13.15
N GLY A 99 11.04 18.94 12.14
CA GLY A 99 12.48 18.69 12.30
C GLY A 99 13.04 17.74 11.24
N ASP A 100 14.37 17.68 11.14
CA ASP A 100 15.05 16.67 10.33
C ASP A 100 14.71 15.28 10.87
N LEU A 101 14.29 14.38 9.98
CA LEU A 101 13.95 12.99 10.33
C LEU A 101 15.18 12.29 10.89
N ASN A 102 15.11 11.82 12.14
CA ASN A 102 16.17 11.03 12.73
C ASN A 102 15.98 9.55 12.35
N PRO A 103 17.03 8.82 11.92
CA PRO A 103 16.98 7.37 11.73
C PRO A 103 16.39 6.58 12.90
N ASP A 104 16.48 7.11 14.13
CA ASP A 104 15.92 6.50 15.34
C ASP A 104 14.41 6.67 15.50
N ASP A 105 13.77 7.55 14.72
CA ASP A 105 12.31 7.76 14.73
C ASP A 105 11.54 6.58 14.11
N PHE A 106 12.23 5.71 13.37
CA PHE A 106 11.63 4.58 12.67
C PHE A 106 11.88 3.28 13.42
N ARG A 107 10.80 2.58 13.80
CA ARG A 107 10.88 1.19 14.27
C ARG A 107 11.13 0.26 13.09
N VAL A 108 12.40 0.05 12.76
CA VAL A 108 12.86 -0.82 11.67
C VAL A 108 13.50 -2.10 12.20
N HIS A 109 13.42 -3.18 11.41
CA HIS A 109 14.13 -4.42 11.72
C HIS A 109 15.66 -4.14 11.81
N PRO A 110 16.40 -4.74 12.77
CA PRO A 110 17.82 -4.41 13.02
C PRO A 110 18.72 -4.47 11.77
N ILE A 111 18.46 -5.44 10.88
CA ILE A 111 19.19 -5.61 9.62
C ILE A 111 18.98 -4.42 8.67
N LEU A 112 17.75 -3.91 8.58
CA LEU A 112 17.42 -2.77 7.72
C LEU A 112 18.05 -1.50 8.27
N LYS A 113 18.08 -1.34 9.60
CA LYS A 113 18.76 -0.23 10.28
C LYS A 113 20.27 -0.22 9.96
N ALA A 114 20.92 -1.38 10.09
CA ALA A 114 22.34 -1.52 9.81
C ALA A 114 22.68 -1.14 8.35
N LYS A 115 21.87 -1.60 7.40
CA LYS A 115 22.07 -1.29 5.97
C LYS A 115 21.85 0.18 5.65
N ALA A 116 20.87 0.84 6.28
CA ALA A 116 20.62 2.27 6.09
C ALA A 116 21.81 3.11 6.60
N LEU A 117 22.36 2.77 7.77
CA LEU A 117 23.53 3.45 8.34
C LEU A 117 24.79 3.28 7.46
N GLU A 118 24.99 2.11 6.87
CA GLU A 118 26.08 1.86 5.93
C GLU A 118 25.99 2.75 4.68
N ILE A 119 24.78 2.92 4.13
CA ILE A 119 24.53 3.78 2.96
C ILE A 119 24.86 5.24 3.29
N LEU A 120 24.41 5.74 4.45
CA LEU A 120 24.66 7.12 4.89
C LEU A 120 26.16 7.39 5.07
N LYS A 121 26.89 6.48 5.72
CA LYS A 121 28.35 6.60 5.90
C LYS A 121 29.11 6.61 4.56
N ASN A 122 28.67 5.79 3.61
CA ASN A 122 29.26 5.75 2.27
C ASN A 122 28.93 6.99 1.43
N SER A 123 27.84 7.70 1.71
CA SER A 123 27.52 8.98 1.06
C SER A 123 28.34 10.16 1.61
N GLU A 124 28.64 10.17 2.91
CA GLU A 124 29.47 11.22 3.53
C GLU A 124 30.94 11.15 3.10
N ASN A 125 31.47 9.95 2.89
CA ASN A 125 32.86 9.75 2.42
C ASN A 125 33.09 10.04 0.91
N LYS A 126 32.05 10.48 0.19
CA LYS A 126 32.12 10.81 -1.25
C LYS A 126 32.06 12.31 -1.55
N GLY A 127 32.01 13.17 -0.53
CA GLY A 127 32.19 14.63 -0.64
C GLY A 127 33.61 15.03 -0.26
#